data_AF-A0A381NQX0-F1
#
_entry.id   AF-A0A381NQX0-F1
#
_cell.length_a   1.000
_cell.length_b   1.000
_cell.length_c   1.000
_cell.angle_alpha   90.00
_cell.angle_beta   90.00
_cell.angle_gamma   90.00
#
_symmetry.space_group_name_H-M   'P 1'
#
loop_
_entity.id
_entity.type
_entity.pdbx_description
1 polymer ?
#
loop_
_entity_poly.entity_id
_entity_poly.type
_entity_poly.pdbx_seq_one_letter_code
_entity_poly.pdbx_strand_id
1 'polypeptide(L)'
;MKFISFLLAANILFSAPDDPLMKAASAMKAGLYRDALSHVVEAQNMDQANPEVFRLKALLHEALDEPDEALSAWKNCLKHSRDELLIEEATVHIQSLTRE
;
A
#
# COMPACT_ATOMS: atom_id res chain seq x y z
N MET A 1 27.04 0.30 47.43
CA MET A 1 25.78 -0.45 47.37
C MET A 1 25.19 -0.28 45.97
N LYS A 2 24.61 -1.36 45.44
CA LYS A 2 24.23 -1.57 44.03
C LYS A 2 23.41 -0.42 43.43
N PHE A 3 23.90 0.11 42.30
CA PHE A 3 23.10 0.83 41.32
C PHE A 3 22.09 -0.15 40.71
N ILE A 4 20.80 0.04 40.98
CA ILE A 4 19.74 -0.65 40.25
C ILE A 4 18.93 0.42 39.55
N SER A 5 19.41 0.80 38.37
CA SER A 5 18.65 1.53 37.38
C SER A 5 17.58 0.59 36.83
N PHE A 6 16.35 0.69 37.33
CA PHE A 6 15.20 0.08 36.66
C PHE A 6 14.83 1.00 35.48
N LEU A 7 15.52 0.84 34.36
CA LEU A 7 15.01 1.27 33.06
C LEU A 7 13.85 0.34 32.73
N LEU A 8 12.64 0.75 33.09
CA LEU A 8 11.42 0.13 32.60
C LEU A 8 11.35 0.48 31.11
N ALA A 9 11.89 -0.41 30.26
CA ALA A 9 11.71 -0.32 28.83
C ALA A 9 10.21 -0.39 28.56
N ALA A 10 9.62 0.75 28.19
CA ALA A 10 8.27 0.81 27.72
C ALA A 10 8.20 -0.01 26.42
N ASN A 11 7.78 -1.27 26.53
CA ASN A 11 7.25 -2.02 25.39
C ASN A 11 5.92 -1.36 25.03
N ILE A 12 5.98 -0.22 24.35
CA ILE A 12 4.83 0.27 23.60
C ILE A 12 4.71 -0.70 22.44
N LEU A 13 3.94 -1.78 22.66
CA LEU A 13 3.27 -2.48 21.58
C LEU A 13 2.37 -1.43 20.93
N PHE A 14 2.93 -0.69 19.97
CA PHE A 14 2.12 -0.03 18.97
C PHE A 14 1.40 -1.16 18.26
N SER A 15 0.18 -1.46 18.71
CA SER A 15 -0.78 -2.22 17.91
C SER A 15 -1.02 -1.34 16.70
N ALA A 16 -0.24 -1.56 15.64
CA ALA A 16 -0.53 -0.98 14.34
C ALA A 16 -2.01 -1.31 14.03
N PRO A 17 -2.73 -0.42 13.34
CA PRO A 17 -4.10 -0.70 12.96
C PRO A 17 -4.16 -2.09 12.30
N ASP A 18 -5.10 -2.93 12.72
CA ASP A 18 -5.25 -4.28 12.17
C ASP A 18 -5.70 -4.28 10.70
N ASP A 19 -5.87 -3.10 10.12
CA ASP A 19 -6.14 -2.86 8.71
C ASP A 19 -4.88 -3.14 7.85
N PRO A 20 -4.88 -4.19 7.02
CA PRO A 20 -3.75 -4.51 6.17
C PRO A 20 -3.44 -3.43 5.14
N LEU A 21 -4.43 -2.65 4.68
CA LEU A 21 -4.20 -1.54 3.75
C LEU A 21 -3.41 -0.41 4.43
N MET A 22 -3.70 -0.12 5.71
CA MET A 22 -2.90 0.84 6.48
C MET A 22 -1.47 0.34 6.73
N LYS A 23 -1.30 -0.96 7.02
CA LYS A 23 0.03 -1.58 7.16
C LYS A 23 0.82 -1.49 5.84
N ALA A 24 0.17 -1.78 4.71
CA ALA A 24 0.77 -1.64 3.40
C ALA A 24 1.22 -0.20 3.11
N ALA A 25 0.36 0.79 3.38
CA ALA A 25 0.69 2.21 3.16
C ALA A 25 1.87 2.66 4.05
N SER A 26 1.91 2.20 5.30
CA SER A 26 3.02 2.47 6.22
C SER A 26 4.33 1.86 5.73
N ALA A 27 4.32 0.59 5.30
CA ALA A 27 5.48 -0.10 4.75
C ALA A 27 5.98 0.56 3.45
N MET A 28 5.06 0.95 2.55
CA MET A 28 5.40 1.71 1.34
C MET A 28 6.10 3.02 1.68
N LYS A 29 5.56 3.79 2.63
CA LYS A 29 6.16 5.05 3.10
C LYS A 29 7.55 4.84 3.72
N ALA A 30 7.79 3.68 4.32
CA ALA A 30 9.09 3.29 4.86
C ALA A 30 10.07 2.74 3.79
N GLY A 31 9.65 2.63 2.53
CA GLY A 31 10.46 2.05 1.44
C GLY A 31 10.51 0.51 1.46
N LEU A 32 9.69 -0.14 2.28
CA LEU A 32 9.61 -1.59 2.41
C LEU A 32 8.61 -2.14 1.38
N TYR A 33 8.90 -1.98 0.10
CA TYR A 33 7.93 -2.24 -0.98
C TYR A 33 7.45 -3.69 -1.05
N ARG A 34 8.34 -4.67 -0.80
CA ARG A 34 7.95 -6.10 -0.79
C ARG A 34 7.04 -6.44 0.40
N ASP A 35 7.30 -5.87 1.57
CA ASP A 35 6.45 -6.06 2.75
C ASP A 35 5.09 -5.38 2.54
N ALA A 36 5.10 -4.19 1.92
CA ALA A 36 3.89 -3.49 1.54
C ALA A 36 3.03 -4.32 0.57
N LEU A 37 3.63 -4.98 -0.42
CA LEU A 37 2.92 -5.90 -1.32
C LEU A 37 2.29 -7.09 -0.58
N SER A 38 2.96 -7.64 0.43
CA SER A 38 2.36 -8.72 1.27
C SER A 38 1.08 -8.23 1.96
N HIS A 39 1.12 -7.04 2.54
CA HIS A 39 -0.05 -6.44 3.18
C HIS A 39 -1.15 -6.02 2.19
N VAL A 40 -0.79 -5.61 0.96
CA VAL A 40 -1.76 -5.41 -0.13
C VAL A 40 -2.51 -6.70 -0.46
N VAL A 41 -1.81 -7.84 -0.53
CA VAL A 41 -2.45 -9.14 -0.77
C VAL A 41 -3.44 -9.49 0.34
N GLU A 42 -3.07 -9.25 1.60
CA GLU A 42 -3.98 -9.42 2.75
C GLU A 42 -5.22 -8.52 2.62
N ALA A 43 -5.03 -7.24 2.29
CA ALA A 43 -6.13 -6.28 2.10
C ALA A 43 -7.07 -6.70 0.94
N GLN A 44 -6.50 -7.15 -0.18
CA GLN A 44 -7.24 -7.62 -1.35
C GLN A 44 -8.07 -8.86 -1.04
N ASN A 45 -7.58 -9.75 -0.17
CA ASN A 45 -8.32 -10.94 0.25
C ASN A 45 -9.54 -10.58 1.11
N MET A 46 -9.49 -9.47 1.86
CA MET A 46 -10.61 -8.98 2.67
C MET A 46 -11.66 -8.26 1.81
N ASP A 47 -11.24 -7.47 0.83
CA ASP A 47 -12.13 -6.84 -0.15
C ASP A 47 -11.51 -6.89 -1.55
N GLN A 48 -11.99 -7.84 -2.34
CA GLN A 48 -11.46 -8.13 -3.67
C GLN A 48 -11.74 -7.02 -4.68
N ALA A 49 -12.69 -6.13 -4.41
CA ALA A 49 -13.13 -5.08 -5.33
C ALA A 49 -12.84 -3.67 -4.80
N ASN A 50 -12.02 -3.52 -3.76
CA ASN A 50 -11.67 -2.21 -3.21
C ASN A 50 -10.70 -1.45 -4.15
N PRO A 51 -11.10 -0.30 -4.72
CA PRO A 51 -10.25 0.47 -5.61
C PRO A 51 -9.01 1.05 -4.92
N GLU A 52 -9.06 1.36 -3.61
CA GLU A 52 -7.88 1.85 -2.85
C GLU A 52 -6.80 0.78 -2.70
N VAL A 53 -7.19 -0.51 -2.60
CA VAL A 53 -6.22 -1.61 -2.58
C VAL A 53 -5.50 -1.70 -3.93
N PHE A 54 -6.23 -1.57 -5.03
CA PHE A 54 -5.64 -1.55 -6.37
C PHE A 54 -4.75 -0.31 -6.60
N ARG A 55 -5.15 0.86 -6.10
CA ARG A 55 -4.37 2.10 -6.13
C ARG A 55 -3.01 1.89 -5.46
N LEU A 56 -3.01 1.40 -4.22
CA LEU A 56 -1.76 1.17 -3.49
C LEU A 56 -0.88 0.11 -4.16
N LYS A 57 -1.49 -0.97 -4.67
CA LYS A 57 -0.80 -1.99 -5.45
C LYS A 57 -0.10 -1.39 -6.67
N ALA A 58 -0.79 -0.52 -7.41
CA ALA A 58 -0.25 0.09 -8.61
C ALA A 58 0.94 0.99 -8.30
N LEU A 59 0.82 1.86 -7.30
CA LEU A 59 1.91 2.73 -6.84
C LEU A 59 3.14 1.95 -6.36
N LEU A 60 2.93 0.79 -5.71
CA LEU A 60 4.03 -0.08 -5.31
C LEU A 60 4.79 -0.67 -6.49
N HIS A 61 4.07 -1.12 -7.53
CA HIS A 61 4.70 -1.63 -8.74
C HIS A 61 5.41 -0.53 -9.54
N GLU A 62 4.89 0.70 -9.59
CA GLU A 62 5.63 1.84 -10.15
C GLU A 62 6.94 2.12 -9.38
N ALA A 63 6.90 2.09 -8.05
CA ALA A 63 8.09 2.26 -7.21
C ALA A 63 9.12 1.13 -7.37
N LEU A 64 8.69 -0.03 -7.87
CA LEU A 64 9.52 -1.21 -8.12
C LEU A 64 10.00 -1.32 -9.57
N ASP A 65 9.66 -0.36 -10.44
CA ASP A 65 9.96 -0.40 -11.89
C ASP A 65 9.32 -1.63 -12.58
N GLU A 66 8.09 -1.97 -12.16
CA GLU A 66 7.27 -3.09 -12.68
C GLU A 66 6.04 -2.51 -13.43
N PRO A 67 6.23 -1.94 -14.65
CA PRO A 67 5.21 -1.13 -15.32
C PRO A 67 3.98 -1.93 -15.77
N ASP A 68 4.14 -3.20 -16.14
CA ASP A 68 3.03 -4.05 -16.59
C ASP A 68 2.08 -4.38 -15.42
N GLU A 69 2.64 -4.70 -14.26
CA GLU A 69 1.90 -4.95 -13.02
C GLU A 69 1.22 -3.67 -12.51
N ALA A 70 1.92 -2.54 -12.57
CA ALA A 70 1.37 -1.22 -12.24
C ALA A 70 0.18 -0.88 -13.14
N LEU A 71 0.32 -1.03 -14.46
CA LEU A 71 -0.73 -0.75 -15.43
C LEU A 71 -1.95 -1.65 -15.21
N SER A 72 -1.73 -2.94 -14.94
CA SER A 72 -2.80 -3.88 -14.61
C SER A 72 -3.55 -3.47 -13.34
N ALA A 73 -2.83 -3.08 -12.29
CA ALA A 73 -3.43 -2.63 -11.04
C ALA A 73 -4.22 -1.32 -11.22
N TRP A 74 -3.69 -0.33 -11.95
CA TRP A 74 -4.42 0.91 -12.24
C TRP A 74 -5.70 0.67 -13.05
N LYS A 75 -5.69 -0.25 -14.02
CA LYS A 75 -6.90 -0.62 -14.76
C LYS A 75 -7.97 -1.23 -13.85
N ASN A 76 -7.57 -2.02 -12.85
CA ASN A 76 -8.50 -2.56 -11.86
C ASN A 76 -9.00 -1.46 -10.91
N CYS A 77 -8.14 -0.54 -10.47
CA CYS A 77 -8.54 0.64 -9.70
C CYS A 77 -9.64 1.42 -10.44
N LEU A 78 -9.40 1.77 -11.70
CA LEU A 78 -10.37 2.45 -12.57
C LEU A 78 -11.69 1.67 -12.72
N LYS A 79 -11.60 0.35 -12.94
CA LYS A 79 -12.76 -0.52 -13.13
C LYS A 79 -13.67 -0.57 -11.89
N HIS A 80 -13.09 -0.51 -10.70
CA HIS A 80 -13.81 -0.71 -9.45
C HIS A 80 -14.13 0.60 -8.70
N SER A 81 -13.54 1.73 -9.12
CA SER A 81 -13.80 3.03 -8.50
C SER A 81 -15.13 3.64 -8.93
N ARG A 82 -15.75 4.36 -7.99
CA ARG A 82 -16.83 5.34 -8.24
C ARG A 82 -16.43 6.75 -7.78
N ASP A 83 -15.23 6.90 -7.23
CA ASP A 83 -14.68 8.17 -6.80
C ASP A 83 -14.03 8.86 -8.00
N GLU A 84 -14.51 10.05 -8.34
CA GLU A 84 -14.05 10.81 -9.52
C GLU A 84 -12.57 11.18 -9.43
N LEU A 85 -12.05 11.48 -8.23
CA LEU A 85 -10.63 11.82 -8.04
C LEU A 85 -9.76 10.59 -8.26
N LEU A 86 -10.19 9.44 -7.76
CA LEU A 86 -9.45 8.20 -7.94
C LEU A 86 -9.49 7.70 -9.40
N ILE A 87 -10.61 7.95 -10.09
CA ILE A 87 -10.75 7.69 -11.53
C ILE A 87 -9.78 8.58 -12.33
N GLU A 88 -9.69 9.86 -11.98
CA GLU A 88 -8.77 10.81 -12.63
C GLU A 88 -7.31 10.40 -12.39
N GLU A 89 -6.93 10.10 -11.14
CA GLU A 89 -5.59 9.63 -10.77
C GLU A 89 -5.21 8.38 -11.58
N ALA A 90 -6.05 7.34 -11.56
CA ALA A 90 -5.79 6.11 -12.30
C ALA A 90 -5.65 6.36 -13.81
N THR A 91 -6.46 7.27 -14.37
CA THR A 91 -6.41 7.61 -15.79
C THR A 91 -5.08 8.27 -16.17
N VAL A 92 -4.57 9.19 -15.35
CA VAL A 92 -3.29 9.87 -15.57
C VAL A 92 -2.14 8.85 -15.57
N HIS A 93 -2.09 7.98 -14.55
CA HIS A 93 -1.04 6.97 -14.45
C HIS A 93 -1.09 5.96 -15.61
N ILE A 94 -2.28 5.49 -16.00
CA ILE A 94 -2.44 4.61 -17.19
C ILE A 94 -1.92 5.30 -18.46
N GLN A 95 -2.22 6.58 -18.65
CA GLN A 95 -1.73 7.33 -19.81
C GLN A 95 -0.21 7.50 -19.80
N SER A 96 0.40 7.67 -18.62
CA SER A 96 1.86 7.75 -18.49
C SER A 96 2.51 6.41 -18.86
N LEU A 97 2.08 5.32 -18.22
CA LEU A 97 2.64 3.98 -18.39
C LEU A 97 2.44 3.37 -19.79
N THR A 98 1.48 3.88 -20.57
CA THR A 98 1.23 3.41 -21.95
C THR A 98 1.99 4.19 -23.01
N ARG A 99 2.62 5.31 -22.66
CA ARG A 99 3.38 6.16 -23.60
C ARG A 99 4.89 5.91 -23.57
N GLU A 100 5.37 5.23 -22.54
CA GLU A 100 6.77 4.79 -22.40
C GLU A 100 7.04 3.52 -23.22
#